data_AF-A0A8I2BDS5-F1
#
_entry.id   AF-A0A8I2BDS5-F1
#
_cell.length_a   1.000
_cell.length_b   1.000
_cell.length_c   1.000
_cell.angle_alpha   90.00
_cell.angle_beta   90.00
_cell.angle_gamma   90.00
#
_symmetry.space_group_name_H-M   'P 1'
#
loop_
_entity.id
_entity.type
_entity.pdbx_description
1 polymer ?
#
loop_
_entity_poly.entity_id
_entity_poly.type
_entity_poly.pdbx_seq_one_letter_code
_entity_poly.pdbx_strand_id
1 'polypeptide(L)'
;MRDHTPDFKLQELSSRNKELVRATADQLLNRIAADDQLSSDTLLEFWVEVPGVKRPRGTYSAGFLMPDSFIYITDYVRAENGKLVPADGYSDIEQAREEMFDELYYQIEIFTSQVDCSKGITLELWTGHRNRPEGEWVYALDRKIELV
;
A
#
# COMPACT_ATOMS: atom_id res chain seq x y z
N MET A 1 -26.66 27.58 6.79
CA MET A 1 -25.36 26.93 6.57
C MET A 1 -25.63 25.76 5.65
N ARG A 2 -25.21 25.81 4.37
CA ARG A 2 -25.34 24.64 3.50
C ARG A 2 -24.24 23.68 3.90
N ASP A 3 -24.63 22.45 4.22
CA ASP A 3 -23.69 21.37 4.44
C ASP A 3 -22.94 21.14 3.11
N HIS A 4 -21.67 21.52 3.09
CA HIS A 4 -20.79 21.36 1.93
C HIS A 4 -19.98 20.08 2.04
N THR A 5 -20.32 19.18 2.99
CA THR A 5 -19.69 17.87 3.08
C THR A 5 -19.96 17.15 1.77
N PRO A 6 -18.92 16.86 0.96
CA PRO A 6 -19.10 16.03 -0.22
C PRO A 6 -19.68 14.70 0.22
N ASP A 7 -20.68 14.19 -0.48
CA ASP A 7 -21.18 12.81 -0.29
C ASP A 7 -20.04 11.85 -0.63
N PHE A 8 -19.18 11.57 0.35
CA PHE A 8 -18.12 10.59 0.22
C PHE A 8 -18.76 9.21 0.25
N LYS A 9 -18.94 8.63 -0.93
CA LYS A 9 -19.34 7.24 -1.07
C LYS A 9 -18.10 6.41 -1.32
N LEU A 10 -17.72 5.62 -0.31
CA LEU A 10 -16.67 4.64 -0.48
C LEU A 10 -17.10 3.65 -1.55
N GLN A 11 -16.24 3.46 -2.56
CA GLN A 11 -16.45 2.45 -3.59
C GLN A 11 -15.56 1.27 -3.25
N GLU A 12 -16.17 0.16 -2.83
CA GLU A 12 -15.44 -1.05 -2.50
C GLU A 12 -14.73 -1.62 -3.72
N LEU A 13 -13.53 -2.18 -3.49
CA LEU A 13 -12.83 -2.94 -4.51
C LEU A 13 -13.61 -4.22 -4.83
N SER A 14 -13.70 -4.56 -6.11
CA SER A 14 -14.20 -5.86 -6.53
C SER A 14 -13.35 -6.99 -5.92
N SER A 15 -13.93 -8.17 -5.72
CA SER A 15 -13.18 -9.33 -5.19
C SER A 15 -11.94 -9.64 -6.03
N ARG A 16 -12.05 -9.48 -7.36
CA ARG A 16 -10.93 -9.66 -8.29
C ARG A 16 -9.80 -8.64 -8.05
N ASN A 17 -10.14 -7.39 -7.76
CA ASN A 17 -9.15 -6.37 -7.43
C ASN A 17 -8.51 -6.62 -6.06
N LYS A 18 -9.29 -7.05 -5.06
CA LYS A 18 -8.75 -7.45 -3.75
C LYS A 18 -7.76 -8.60 -3.90
N GLU A 19 -8.10 -9.64 -4.66
CA GLU A 19 -7.19 -10.76 -4.98
C GLU A 19 -5.91 -10.31 -5.69
N LEU A 20 -6.02 -9.42 -6.68
CA LEU A 20 -4.86 -8.90 -7.42
C LEU A 20 -3.92 -8.08 -6.53
N VAL A 21 -4.48 -7.19 -5.71
CA VAL A 21 -3.73 -6.41 -4.72
C VAL A 21 -3.05 -7.35 -3.73
N ARG A 22 -3.78 -8.32 -3.15
CA ARG A 22 -3.26 -9.32 -2.21
C ARG A 22 -2.07 -10.07 -2.79
N ALA A 23 -2.26 -10.69 -3.96
CA ALA A 23 -1.23 -11.50 -4.60
C ALA A 23 0.03 -10.69 -4.91
N THR A 24 -0.13 -9.43 -5.32
CA THR A 24 1.00 -8.54 -5.65
C THR A 24 1.74 -8.09 -4.40
N ALA A 25 1.02 -7.66 -3.37
CA ALA A 25 1.60 -7.29 -2.09
C ALA A 25 2.28 -8.49 -1.42
N ASP A 26 1.68 -9.68 -1.44
CA ASP A 26 2.31 -10.91 -0.94
C ASP A 26 3.63 -11.22 -1.68
N GLN A 27 3.69 -11.04 -3.00
CA GLN A 27 4.95 -11.23 -3.75
C GLN A 27 6.03 -10.26 -3.28
N LEU A 28 5.68 -8.99 -3.10
CA LEU A 28 6.60 -7.96 -2.60
C LEU A 28 7.09 -8.27 -1.18
N LEU A 29 6.18 -8.64 -0.28
CA LEU A 29 6.47 -8.95 1.12
C LEU A 29 7.32 -10.22 1.27
N ASN A 30 7.02 -11.28 0.51
CA ASN A 30 7.84 -12.48 0.53
C ASN A 30 9.23 -12.20 -0.06
N ARG A 31 9.32 -11.34 -1.08
CA ARG A 31 10.60 -10.98 -1.69
C ARG A 31 11.47 -10.15 -0.74
N ILE A 32 10.91 -9.14 -0.09
CA ILE A 32 11.67 -8.30 0.86
C ILE A 32 12.15 -9.12 2.08
N ALA A 33 11.35 -10.07 2.56
CA ALA A 33 11.76 -11.00 3.61
C ALA A 33 12.87 -11.94 3.12
N ALA A 34 12.75 -12.52 1.92
CA ALA A 34 13.76 -13.41 1.35
C ALA A 34 15.10 -12.71 1.08
N ASP A 35 15.07 -11.41 0.78
CA ASP A 35 16.26 -10.58 0.57
C ASP A 35 16.87 -10.06 1.91
N ASP A 36 16.30 -10.45 3.06
CA ASP A 36 16.71 -10.02 4.41
C ASP A 36 16.68 -8.48 4.58
N GLN A 37 15.72 -7.83 3.92
CA GLN A 37 15.56 -6.37 3.89
C GLN A 37 14.34 -5.87 4.70
N LEU A 38 13.61 -6.78 5.35
CA LEU A 38 12.49 -6.42 6.22
C LEU A 38 13.02 -5.93 7.57
N SER A 39 12.75 -4.66 7.87
CA SER A 39 13.21 -3.95 9.05
C SER A 39 12.06 -3.18 9.69
N SER A 40 12.25 -2.61 10.90
CA SER A 40 11.25 -1.78 11.59
C SER A 40 10.74 -0.60 10.76
N ASP A 41 11.55 -0.14 9.81
CA ASP A 41 11.26 1.06 9.02
C ASP A 41 10.69 0.69 7.64
N THR A 42 10.34 -0.58 7.44
CA THR A 42 9.82 -1.06 6.16
C THR A 42 8.34 -0.74 6.02
N LEU A 43 7.99 -0.04 4.94
CA LEU A 43 6.63 0.36 4.62
C LEU A 43 6.10 -0.42 3.42
N LEU A 44 4.78 -0.57 3.32
CA LEU A 44 4.07 -0.85 2.08
C LEU A 44 3.36 0.44 1.68
N GLU A 45 3.79 1.04 0.58
CA GLU A 45 3.27 2.29 0.07
C GLU A 45 2.54 2.08 -1.25
N PHE A 46 1.65 3.00 -1.60
CA PHE A 46 1.03 2.99 -2.91
C PHE A 46 0.75 4.37 -3.51
N TRP A 47 0.64 4.37 -4.84
CA TRP A 47 0.16 5.48 -5.65
C TRP A 47 -0.97 5.03 -6.57
N VAL A 48 -1.99 5.87 -6.72
CA VAL A 48 -3.12 5.70 -7.63
C VAL A 48 -2.90 6.60 -8.84
N GLU A 49 -2.64 5.97 -9.99
CA GLU A 49 -2.52 6.63 -11.28
C GLU A 49 -3.79 6.42 -12.11
N VAL A 50 -4.27 7.52 -12.71
CA VAL A 50 -5.48 7.53 -13.54
C VAL A 50 -5.12 8.11 -14.89
N PRO A 51 -5.32 7.37 -16.00
CA PRO A 51 -4.96 7.84 -17.34
C PRO A 51 -5.56 9.20 -17.67
N GLY A 52 -4.69 10.12 -18.13
CA GLY A 52 -5.06 11.47 -18.51
C GLY A 52 -5.33 12.42 -17.33
N VAL A 53 -5.18 11.98 -16.08
CA VAL A 53 -5.30 12.84 -14.89
C VAL A 53 -3.91 13.09 -14.32
N LYS A 54 -3.41 14.32 -14.47
CA LYS A 54 -2.23 14.75 -13.73
C LYS A 54 -2.62 15.00 -12.28
N ARG A 55 -2.38 14.03 -11.42
CA ARG A 55 -2.47 14.22 -9.96
C ARG A 55 -1.17 14.86 -9.47
N PRO A 56 -1.23 16.04 -8.80
CA PRO A 56 -0.05 16.58 -8.17
C PRO A 56 0.38 15.62 -7.06
N ARG A 57 1.52 14.95 -7.25
CA ARG A 57 2.12 14.15 -6.19
C ARG A 57 2.60 15.12 -5.11
N GLY A 58 2.14 14.93 -3.89
CA GLY A 58 2.67 15.69 -2.76
C GLY A 58 4.17 15.47 -2.66
N THR A 59 4.88 16.47 -2.15
CA THR A 59 6.29 16.30 -1.78
C THR A 59 6.43 16.57 -0.31
N TYR A 60 7.24 15.76 0.36
CA TYR A 60 7.70 16.05 1.71
C TYR A 60 8.55 17.34 1.75
N SER A 61 8.83 17.83 2.95
CA SER A 61 9.56 19.08 3.18
C SER A 61 10.94 19.14 2.50
N ALA A 62 11.55 17.97 2.26
CA ALA A 62 12.84 17.80 1.60
C ALA A 62 12.75 17.52 0.07
N GLY A 63 11.57 17.59 -0.54
CA GLY A 63 11.37 17.43 -1.99
C GLY A 63 11.13 15.99 -2.48
N PHE A 64 11.05 15.01 -1.57
CA PHE A 64 10.76 13.62 -1.90
C PHE A 64 9.28 13.39 -2.18
N LEU A 65 8.95 12.47 -3.09
CA LEU A 65 7.57 12.14 -3.42
C LEU A 65 6.87 11.48 -2.23
N MET A 66 5.72 12.03 -1.88
CA MET A 66 4.81 11.48 -0.89
C MET A 66 3.92 10.42 -1.57
N PRO A 67 3.75 9.22 -0.97
CA PRO A 67 2.76 8.27 -1.43
C PRO A 67 1.34 8.82 -1.24
N ASP A 68 0.38 8.23 -1.96
CA ASP A 68 -1.03 8.51 -1.66
C ASP A 68 -1.35 7.94 -0.27
N SER A 69 -0.88 6.73 0.03
CA SER A 69 -0.93 6.16 1.38
C SER A 69 0.15 5.11 1.62
N PHE A 70 0.26 4.71 2.89
CA PHE A 70 1.19 3.68 3.33
C PHE A 70 0.69 2.97 4.59
N ILE A 71 1.19 1.74 4.80
CA ILE A 71 1.02 0.98 6.03
C ILE A 71 2.38 0.52 6.56
N TYR A 72 2.50 0.43 7.89
CA TYR A 72 3.66 -0.16 8.55
C TYR A 72 3.50 -1.68 8.57
N ILE A 73 4.22 -2.36 7.69
CA ILE A 73 4.15 -3.83 7.57
C ILE A 73 4.51 -4.50 8.91
N THR A 74 5.41 -3.87 9.66
CA THR A 74 5.92 -4.39 10.94
C THR A 74 4.92 -4.38 12.08
N ASP A 75 3.80 -3.67 11.93
CA ASP A 75 2.69 -3.76 12.89
C ASP A 75 2.01 -5.14 12.81
N TYR A 76 2.13 -5.81 11.66
CA TYR A 76 1.47 -7.08 11.36
C TYR A 76 2.43 -8.27 11.33
N VAL A 77 3.59 -8.12 10.69
CA VAL A 77 4.52 -9.22 10.43
C VAL A 77 5.97 -8.83 10.69
N ARG A 78 6.82 -9.81 11.01
CA ARG A 78 8.27 -9.65 11.12
C ARG A 78 9.00 -10.67 10.25
N ALA A 79 10.30 -10.47 10.04
CA ALA A 79 11.14 -11.44 9.35
C ALA A 79 11.89 -12.32 10.36
N GLU A 80 11.87 -13.63 10.12
CA GLU A 80 12.68 -14.60 10.83
C GLU A 80 13.23 -15.61 9.83
N ASN A 81 14.57 -15.70 9.73
CA ASN A 81 15.26 -16.62 8.82
C ASN A 81 14.78 -16.51 7.34
N GLY A 82 14.59 -15.27 6.86
CA GLY A 82 14.14 -14.99 5.49
C GLY A 82 12.66 -15.31 5.22
N LYS A 83 11.86 -15.51 6.27
CA LYS A 83 10.42 -15.80 6.18
C LYS A 83 9.61 -14.80 6.98
N LEU A 84 8.39 -14.55 6.52
CA LEU A 84 7.40 -13.77 7.27
C LEU A 84 6.81 -14.61 8.39
N VAL A 85 6.80 -14.06 9.59
CA VAL A 85 6.15 -14.63 10.78
C VAL A 85 5.29 -13.53 11.42
N PRO A 86 4.23 -13.86 12.18
CA PRO A 86 3.37 -12.85 12.78
C PRO A 86 4.16 -11.96 13.76
N ALA A 87 3.75 -10.69 13.86
CA ALA A 87 4.21 -9.79 14.92
C ALA A 87 3.66 -10.24 16.29
N ASP A 88 4.24 -9.73 17.38
CA ASP A 88 3.97 -10.23 18.74
C ASP A 88 2.49 -10.08 19.18
N GLY A 89 1.70 -9.24 18.51
CA GLY A 89 0.26 -9.08 18.73
C GLY A 89 -0.63 -10.14 18.07
N TYR A 90 -0.06 -10.98 17.20
CA TYR A 90 -0.80 -11.94 16.39
C TYR A 90 -0.43 -13.38 16.74
N SER A 91 -1.46 -14.23 16.82
CA SER A 91 -1.27 -15.66 17.12
C SER A 91 -0.89 -16.50 15.89
N ASP A 92 -1.21 -15.99 14.70
CA ASP A 92 -1.05 -16.67 13.43
C ASP A 92 -0.76 -15.68 12.29
N ILE A 93 -0.05 -16.15 11.27
CA ILE A 93 0.34 -15.33 10.12
C ILE A 93 -0.84 -14.98 9.21
N GLU A 94 -1.83 -15.88 9.07
CA GLU A 94 -2.99 -15.60 8.22
C GLU A 94 -3.86 -14.52 8.84
N GLN A 95 -4.05 -14.55 10.17
CA GLN A 95 -4.75 -13.48 10.88
C GLN A 95 -4.06 -12.12 10.69
N ALA A 96 -2.74 -12.06 10.89
CA ALA A 96 -1.97 -10.82 10.71
C ALA A 96 -2.09 -10.28 9.27
N ARG A 97 -2.04 -11.18 8.28
CA ARG A 97 -2.20 -10.83 6.86
C ARG A 97 -3.60 -10.34 6.54
N GLU A 98 -4.63 -10.99 7.07
CA GLU A 98 -6.02 -10.57 6.85
C GLU A 98 -6.24 -9.13 7.34
N GLU A 99 -5.82 -8.80 8.56
CA GLU A 99 -5.96 -7.44 9.08
C GLU A 99 -5.14 -6.41 8.29
N MET A 100 -3.90 -6.75 7.94
CA MET A 100 -3.05 -5.90 7.10
C MET A 100 -3.68 -5.62 5.73
N PHE A 101 -4.24 -6.65 5.09
CA PHE A 101 -4.86 -6.51 3.78
C PHE A 101 -6.19 -5.77 3.85
N ASP A 102 -6.97 -5.94 4.90
CA ASP A 102 -8.19 -5.16 5.12
C ASP A 102 -7.87 -3.67 5.27
N GLU A 103 -6.81 -3.30 6.01
CA GLU A 103 -6.33 -1.92 6.06
C GLU A 103 -5.91 -1.42 4.68
N LEU A 104 -5.10 -2.20 3.95
CA LEU A 104 -4.62 -1.82 2.62
C LEU A 104 -5.79 -1.61 1.64
N TYR A 105 -6.77 -2.50 1.62
CA TYR A 105 -7.95 -2.36 0.76
C TYR A 105 -8.71 -1.11 1.12
N TYR A 106 -8.96 -0.87 2.41
CA TYR A 106 -9.69 0.31 2.87
C TYR A 106 -9.01 1.61 2.45
N GLN A 107 -7.68 1.69 2.58
CA GLN A 107 -6.92 2.83 2.10
C GLN A 107 -7.03 2.99 0.58
N ILE A 108 -6.85 1.93 -0.21
CA ILE A 108 -6.97 1.98 -1.67
C ILE A 108 -8.37 2.46 -2.07
N GLU A 109 -9.43 1.90 -1.46
CA GLU A 109 -10.83 2.28 -1.69
C GLU A 109 -11.07 3.77 -1.44
N ILE A 110 -10.45 4.35 -0.41
CA ILE A 110 -10.51 5.80 -0.16
C ILE A 110 -9.94 6.58 -1.35
N PHE A 111 -8.73 6.23 -1.81
CA PHE A 111 -8.04 6.98 -2.87
C PHE A 111 -8.60 6.72 -4.29
N THR A 112 -9.34 5.62 -4.49
CA THR A 112 -10.02 5.30 -5.75
C THR A 112 -11.48 5.75 -5.79
N SER A 113 -12.15 5.96 -4.64
CA SER A 113 -13.57 6.32 -4.57
C SER A 113 -13.97 7.60 -5.31
N GLN A 114 -13.03 8.55 -5.46
CA GLN A 114 -13.26 9.81 -6.16
C GLN A 114 -12.78 9.78 -7.62
N VAL A 115 -12.32 8.62 -8.10
CA VAL A 115 -11.79 8.45 -9.45
C VAL A 115 -12.88 7.92 -10.38
N ASP A 116 -12.97 8.51 -11.56
CA ASP A 116 -13.73 7.95 -12.67
C ASP A 116 -13.09 6.63 -13.14
N CYS A 117 -13.65 5.51 -12.66
CA CYS A 117 -13.18 4.16 -12.95
C CYS A 117 -13.25 3.80 -14.45
N SER A 118 -13.99 4.56 -15.27
CA SER A 118 -14.09 4.28 -16.72
C SER A 118 -12.77 4.47 -17.48
N LYS A 119 -11.79 5.16 -16.87
CA LYS A 119 -10.48 5.43 -17.48
C LYS A 119 -9.41 4.39 -17.16
N GLY A 120 -9.77 3.34 -16.40
CA GLY A 120 -8.79 2.41 -15.83
C GLY A 120 -8.03 3.05 -14.67
N ILE A 121 -7.63 2.25 -13.68
CA ILE A 121 -6.85 2.71 -12.53
C ILE A 121 -5.61 1.84 -12.43
N THR A 122 -4.44 2.45 -12.41
CA THR A 122 -3.18 1.76 -12.11
C THR A 122 -2.81 2.01 -10.66
N LEU A 123 -2.62 0.92 -9.91
CA LEU A 123 -2.04 0.96 -8.58
C LEU A 123 -0.56 0.61 -8.69
N GLU A 124 0.29 1.49 -8.17
CA GLU A 124 1.72 1.29 -8.06
C GLU A 124 2.05 1.03 -6.59
N LEU A 125 2.39 -0.21 -6.25
CA LEU A 125 2.75 -0.68 -4.91
C LEU A 125 4.27 -0.67 -4.74
N TRP A 126 4.75 -0.17 -3.61
CA TRP A 126 6.17 -0.16 -3.25
C TRP A 126 6.37 -0.71 -1.85
N THR A 127 7.43 -1.50 -1.66
CA THR A 127 7.88 -1.87 -0.32
C THR A 127 9.39 -1.74 -0.20
N GLY A 128 9.86 -1.36 0.97
CA GLY A 128 11.26 -1.07 1.20
C GLY A 128 11.44 -0.28 2.48
N HIS A 129 12.68 0.13 2.75
CA HIS A 129 12.96 1.05 3.85
C HIS A 129 13.62 2.32 3.32
N ARG A 130 13.16 3.42 3.89
CA ARG A 130 13.73 4.75 3.79
C ARG A 130 14.11 5.12 5.21
N ASN A 131 15.25 5.78 5.43
CA ASN A 131 15.63 6.23 6.78
C ASN A 131 14.53 7.08 7.48
N ARG A 132 13.63 7.67 6.68
CA ARG A 132 12.33 8.30 7.04
C ARG A 132 11.38 8.20 5.82
N PRO A 133 10.05 8.28 5.97
CA PRO A 133 9.13 8.39 4.83
C PRO A 133 9.53 9.48 3.82
N GLU A 134 10.14 10.56 4.32
CA GLU A 134 10.70 11.70 3.56
C GLU A 134 12.13 11.48 3.05
N GLY A 135 12.65 10.26 2.94
CA GLY A 135 14.04 9.98 2.57
C GLY A 135 14.20 9.29 1.22
N GLU A 136 15.45 9.19 0.75
CA GLU A 136 15.79 8.30 -0.36
C GLU A 136 15.57 6.84 0.03
N TRP A 137 15.12 6.05 -0.95
CA TRP A 137 15.07 4.60 -0.80
C TRP A 137 16.47 4.04 -0.66
N VAL A 138 16.72 3.31 0.43
CA VAL A 138 17.94 2.52 0.60
C VAL A 138 17.79 1.18 -0.13
N TYR A 139 16.59 0.60 -0.01
CA TYR A 139 16.14 -0.56 -0.74
C TYR A 139 14.65 -0.41 -1.07
N ALA A 140 14.26 -0.79 -2.28
CA ALA A 140 12.87 -0.75 -2.70
C ALA A 140 12.56 -1.85 -3.73
N LEU A 141 11.35 -2.37 -3.64
CA LEU A 141 10.72 -3.24 -4.62
C LEU A 141 9.39 -2.61 -5.01
N ASP A 142 9.10 -2.56 -6.31
CA ASP A 142 7.85 -2.01 -6.82
C ASP A 142 7.13 -2.97 -7.77
N ARG A 143 5.81 -2.82 -7.82
CA ARG A 143 4.95 -3.46 -8.82
C ARG A 143 3.79 -2.54 -9.19
N LYS A 144 3.49 -2.51 -10.47
CA LYS A 144 2.28 -1.86 -11.00
C LYS A 144 1.23 -2.90 -11.37
N ILE A 145 -0.01 -2.64 -11.00
CA ILE A 145 -1.17 -3.45 -11.37
C ILE A 145 -2.28 -2.55 -11.89
N GLU A 146 -3.04 -3.05 -12.87
CA GLU A 146 -4.25 -2.40 -13.35
C GLU A 146 -5.45 -2.99 -12.62
N LEU A 147 -6.26 -2.13 -11.97
CA LEU A 147 -7.52 -2.53 -11.36
C LEU A 147 -8.57 -2.72 -12.47
N VAL A 148 -9.35 -3.79 -12.35
CA VAL A 148 -10.32 -4.28 -13.35
C VAL A 148 -11.77 -4.18 -12.90
#